data_AF-A0A493T4N9-F1
#
_entry.id   AF-A0A493T4N9-F1
#
_cell.length_a   1.000
_cell.length_b   1.000
_cell.length_c   1.000
_cell.angle_alpha   90.00
_cell.angle_beta   90.00
_cell.angle_gamma   90.00
#
_symmetry.space_group_name_H-M   'P 1'
#
loop_
_entity.id
_entity.type
_entity.pdbx_description
1 polymer ?
#
loop_
_entity_poly.entity_id
_entity_poly.type
_entity_poly.pdbx_seq_one_letter_code
_entity_poly.pdbx_strand_id
1 'polypeptide(L)'
;FLYSAYQNYFWKGCMPGADGNLCKVCVGDSEVEGARVSSRCTASHNERYYGNMGALRCLVGNPSGRSFGDVAFLDSGWAKGYTPIDFELLCPDGTRAAVTEWAGCNLGPIPPSTVMTRPVTVTKIYDFLMKSQVRQVMGKKLVYHLLCATSENLFNIKSFILLNIYDLLFKDTTQYLVGASHMSYQEILGVPFFQLAESVFNCTPAGKV
;
A
#
# COMPACT_ATOMS: atom_id res chain seq x y z
N PHE A 1 -10.67 14.12 11.60
CA PHE A 1 -10.00 12.92 11.06
C PHE A 1 -9.11 13.36 9.91
N LEU A 2 -7.95 12.73 9.65
CA LEU A 2 -7.00 13.12 8.57
C LEU A 2 -7.69 13.57 7.27
N TYR A 3 -8.78 12.89 6.90
CA TYR A 3 -9.57 13.17 5.71
C TYR A 3 -10.25 14.55 5.68
N SER A 4 -10.48 15.22 6.82
CA SER A 4 -11.13 16.55 6.86
C SER A 4 -10.25 17.65 6.24
N ALA A 5 -8.92 17.56 6.40
CA ALA A 5 -8.00 18.46 5.72
C ALA A 5 -8.05 18.24 4.20
N TYR A 6 -8.05 16.98 3.77
CA TYR A 6 -8.10 16.61 2.36
C TYR A 6 -9.45 16.89 1.69
N GLN A 7 -10.56 16.85 2.42
CA GLN A 7 -11.91 17.16 1.90
C GLN A 7 -12.04 18.59 1.36
N ASN A 8 -11.25 19.52 1.89
CA ASN A 8 -11.21 20.91 1.43
C ASN A 8 -10.16 21.15 0.35
N TYR A 9 -9.18 20.25 0.22
CA TYR A 9 -8.13 20.35 -0.80
C TYR A 9 -8.54 19.70 -2.12
N PHE A 10 -9.16 18.52 -2.05
CA PHE A 10 -9.62 17.77 -3.22
C PHE A 10 -11.14 17.84 -3.33
N TRP A 11 -11.62 18.35 -4.47
CA TRP A 11 -13.05 18.44 -4.78
C TRP A 11 -13.76 17.08 -4.75
N LYS A 12 -13.11 16.05 -5.31
CA LYS A 12 -13.54 14.65 -5.35
C LYS A 12 -12.31 13.76 -5.29
N GLY A 13 -12.45 12.58 -4.69
CA GLY A 13 -11.40 11.57 -4.69
C GLY A 13 -11.91 10.18 -4.37
N CYS A 14 -10.98 9.22 -4.35
CA CYS A 14 -11.17 7.93 -3.72
C CYS A 14 -10.10 7.70 -2.64
N MET A 15 -10.52 7.84 -1.39
CA MET A 15 -9.73 7.57 -0.19
C MET A 15 -10.49 6.55 0.65
N PRO A 16 -10.22 5.24 0.48
CA PRO A 16 -10.89 4.21 1.24
C PRO A 16 -10.77 4.42 2.76
N GLY A 17 -11.89 4.31 3.47
CA GLY A 17 -12.00 4.61 4.90
C GLY A 17 -12.26 6.08 5.25
N ALA A 18 -12.34 6.97 4.27
CA ALA A 18 -12.80 8.35 4.46
C ALA A 18 -14.33 8.45 4.33
N ASP A 19 -14.83 9.69 4.45
CA ASP A 19 -16.24 10.03 4.22
C ASP A 19 -16.37 11.19 3.22
N GLY A 20 -17.59 11.40 2.71
CA GLY A 20 -17.96 12.59 1.94
C GLY A 20 -17.30 12.68 0.56
N ASN A 21 -16.70 13.85 0.24
CA ASN A 21 -16.15 14.13 -1.10
C ASN A 21 -15.02 13.18 -1.53
N LEU A 22 -14.29 12.61 -0.57
CA LEU A 22 -13.18 11.71 -0.81
C LEU A 22 -13.61 10.26 -1.12
N CYS A 23 -14.91 9.96 -1.10
CA CYS A 23 -15.47 8.68 -1.52
C CYS A 23 -16.29 8.76 -2.81
N LYS A 24 -16.33 9.93 -3.44
CA LYS A 24 -17.17 10.20 -4.63
C LYS A 24 -16.69 9.45 -5.88
N VAL A 25 -15.42 9.12 -5.96
CA VAL A 25 -14.83 8.42 -7.11
C VAL A 25 -14.64 6.92 -6.86
N CYS A 26 -14.68 6.45 -5.61
CA CYS A 26 -14.61 5.03 -5.29
C CYS A 26 -15.75 4.23 -5.93
N VAL A 27 -15.54 2.94 -6.20
CA VAL A 27 -16.52 2.12 -6.95
C VAL A 27 -17.06 0.94 -6.13
N GLY A 28 -16.34 0.49 -5.10
CA GLY A 28 -16.67 -0.72 -4.35
C GLY A 28 -16.23 -1.98 -5.11
N ASP A 29 -16.94 -3.08 -4.89
CA ASP A 29 -16.66 -4.37 -5.54
C ASP A 29 -17.12 -4.44 -7.01
N SER A 30 -17.95 -3.50 -7.45
CA SER A 30 -18.52 -3.48 -8.81
C SER A 30 -18.48 -2.08 -9.42
N GLU A 31 -18.32 -2.01 -10.75
CA GLU A 31 -18.22 -0.72 -11.47
C GLU A 31 -19.57 -0.04 -11.73
N VAL A 32 -20.67 -0.56 -11.17
CA VAL A 32 -22.02 -0.07 -11.46
C VAL A 32 -22.31 1.17 -10.61
N GLU A 33 -22.29 2.34 -11.25
CA GLU A 33 -22.69 3.62 -10.64
C GLU A 33 -24.12 3.52 -10.08
N GLY A 34 -24.31 3.93 -8.80
CA GLY A 34 -25.63 4.03 -8.18
C GLY A 34 -26.17 2.75 -7.53
N ALA A 35 -25.49 1.61 -7.68
CA ALA A 35 -25.75 0.48 -6.80
C ALA A 35 -25.32 0.86 -5.38
N ARG A 36 -26.15 0.59 -4.37
CA ARG A 36 -25.73 0.65 -2.96
C ARG A 36 -24.80 -0.52 -2.70
N VAL A 37 -23.57 -0.39 -3.18
CA VAL A 37 -22.52 -1.37 -2.93
C VAL A 37 -22.04 -1.13 -1.50
N SER A 38 -22.31 -2.07 -0.60
CA SER A 38 -21.92 -1.99 0.81
C SER A 38 -20.41 -1.89 1.02
N SER A 39 -19.61 -2.23 0.00
CA SER A 39 -18.15 -2.17 -0.01
C SER A 39 -17.58 -0.84 -0.53
N ARG A 40 -18.40 0.10 -1.02
CA ARG A 40 -17.92 1.37 -1.57
C ARG A 40 -17.17 2.19 -0.51
N CYS A 41 -15.95 2.61 -0.86
CA CYS A 41 -15.03 3.34 0.01
C CYS A 41 -14.65 2.59 1.30
N THR A 42 -14.83 1.27 1.38
CA THR A 42 -14.36 0.50 2.54
C THR A 42 -12.84 0.42 2.54
N ALA A 43 -12.22 0.53 3.72
CA ALA A 43 -10.78 0.36 3.90
C ALA A 43 -10.37 -1.13 3.83
N SER A 44 -10.69 -1.79 2.72
CA SER A 44 -10.43 -3.21 2.49
C SER A 44 -10.33 -3.51 0.99
N HIS A 45 -9.81 -4.69 0.63
CA HIS A 45 -9.77 -5.17 -0.76
C HIS A 45 -11.14 -5.38 -1.41
N ASN A 46 -12.25 -5.21 -0.68
CA ASN A 46 -13.59 -5.18 -1.27
C ASN A 46 -13.85 -3.89 -2.06
N GLU A 47 -13.03 -2.84 -1.86
CA GLU A 47 -12.99 -1.66 -2.73
C GLU A 47 -11.94 -1.86 -3.83
N ARG A 48 -12.36 -1.81 -5.10
CA ARG A 48 -11.46 -2.03 -6.25
C ARG A 48 -10.34 -1.00 -6.35
N TYR A 49 -10.56 0.22 -5.86
CA TYR A 49 -9.55 1.29 -5.80
C TYR A 49 -8.73 1.31 -4.50
N TYR A 50 -8.77 0.22 -3.71
CA TYR A 50 -7.96 0.08 -2.50
C TYR A 50 -6.49 -0.30 -2.78
N GLY A 51 -5.56 0.26 -2.00
CA GLY A 51 -4.12 0.01 -2.09
C GLY A 51 -3.44 0.69 -3.28
N ASN A 52 -2.12 0.46 -3.45
CA ASN A 52 -1.33 1.09 -4.51
C ASN A 52 -1.89 0.76 -5.90
N MET A 53 -2.18 -0.52 -6.16
CA MET A 53 -2.71 -0.96 -7.45
C MET A 53 -4.12 -0.41 -7.70
N GLY A 54 -4.96 -0.32 -6.67
CA GLY A 54 -6.28 0.28 -6.77
C GLY A 54 -6.23 1.77 -7.09
N ALA A 55 -5.33 2.52 -6.46
CA ALA A 55 -5.12 3.94 -6.75
C ALA A 55 -4.61 4.16 -8.18
N LEU A 56 -3.70 3.31 -8.67
CA LEU A 56 -3.24 3.35 -10.06
C LEU A 56 -4.38 3.04 -11.05
N ARG A 57 -5.25 2.07 -10.73
CA ARG A 57 -6.47 1.79 -11.52
C ARG A 57 -7.43 2.99 -11.54
N CYS A 58 -7.54 3.73 -10.44
CA CYS A 58 -8.32 4.95 -10.38
C CYS A 58 -7.75 6.07 -11.28
N LEU A 59 -6.41 6.17 -11.37
CA LEU A 59 -5.69 7.13 -12.22
C LEU A 59 -5.81 6.78 -13.71
N VAL A 60 -5.60 5.51 -14.06
CA VAL A 60 -5.70 5.03 -15.45
C VAL A 60 -7.14 5.05 -15.96
N GLY A 61 -8.09 4.76 -15.08
CA GLY A 61 -9.48 4.56 -15.45
C GLY A 61 -9.75 3.14 -15.94
N ASN A 62 -11.02 2.89 -16.29
CA ASN A 62 -11.47 1.59 -16.79
C ASN A 62 -11.42 1.51 -18.34
N PRO A 63 -11.51 0.31 -18.94
CA PRO A 63 -11.55 0.14 -20.41
C PRO A 63 -12.70 0.90 -21.09
N SER A 64 -13.73 1.26 -20.33
CA SER A 64 -14.86 2.09 -20.75
C SER A 64 -14.50 3.57 -20.94
N GLY A 65 -13.23 3.96 -20.73
CA GLY A 65 -12.70 5.29 -21.03
C GLY A 65 -12.94 6.35 -19.96
N ARG A 66 -13.39 5.97 -18.75
CA ARG A 66 -13.53 6.90 -17.63
C ARG A 66 -12.33 6.79 -16.70
N SER A 67 -11.41 7.75 -16.79
CA SER A 67 -10.48 8.05 -15.70
C SER A 67 -11.15 9.04 -14.75
N PHE A 68 -10.95 8.84 -13.45
CA PHE A 68 -11.58 9.65 -12.41
C PHE A 68 -10.59 10.37 -11.51
N GLY A 69 -9.29 10.09 -11.64
CA GLY A 69 -8.24 10.71 -10.85
C GLY A 69 -7.21 11.36 -11.75
N ASP A 70 -6.81 12.60 -11.43
CA ASP A 70 -5.68 13.28 -12.08
C ASP A 70 -4.34 12.95 -11.39
N VAL A 71 -4.41 12.55 -10.12
CA VAL A 71 -3.25 12.28 -9.25
C VAL A 71 -3.52 11.05 -8.40
N ALA A 72 -2.52 10.18 -8.27
CA ALA A 72 -2.51 9.08 -7.32
C ALA A 72 -1.26 9.14 -6.42
N PHE A 73 -1.44 8.80 -5.14
CA PHE A 73 -0.35 8.66 -4.19
C PHE A 73 0.04 7.19 -4.10
N LEU A 74 1.28 6.87 -4.45
CA LEU A 74 1.80 5.51 -4.54
C LEU A 74 3.13 5.44 -3.80
N ASP A 75 3.40 4.31 -3.13
CA ASP A 75 4.70 4.07 -2.50
C ASP A 75 5.78 3.64 -3.51
N SER A 76 6.89 3.05 -3.11
CA SER A 76 7.90 2.55 -4.06
C SER A 76 7.54 1.15 -4.56
N GLY A 77 7.66 0.89 -5.87
CA GLY A 77 7.61 -0.47 -6.44
C GLY A 77 6.32 -0.84 -7.18
N TRP A 78 5.38 0.09 -7.34
CA TRP A 78 4.17 -0.08 -8.17
C TRP A 78 4.44 -0.14 -9.67
N ALA A 79 5.54 0.46 -10.15
CA ALA A 79 5.85 0.56 -11.58
C ALA A 79 6.27 -0.77 -12.23
N LYS A 80 6.29 -1.89 -11.49
CA LYS A 80 6.55 -3.22 -12.07
C LYS A 80 5.33 -3.69 -12.86
N GLY A 81 5.33 -3.44 -14.17
CA GLY A 81 4.31 -3.93 -15.10
C GLY A 81 3.52 -2.85 -15.83
N TYR A 82 3.73 -1.58 -15.48
CA TYR A 82 3.19 -0.43 -16.21
C TYR A 82 4.30 0.30 -16.95
N THR A 83 4.00 0.80 -18.14
CA THR A 83 4.94 1.57 -18.97
C THR A 83 5.21 2.92 -18.30
N PRO A 84 6.48 3.23 -17.93
CA PRO A 84 6.84 4.50 -17.29
C PRO A 84 6.57 5.76 -18.13
N ILE A 85 6.14 5.60 -19.38
CA ILE A 85 5.96 6.69 -20.34
C ILE A 85 4.58 7.35 -20.24
N ASP A 86 3.61 6.69 -19.60
CA ASP A 86 2.23 7.17 -19.49
C ASP A 86 2.00 8.04 -18.25
N PHE A 87 3.01 8.17 -17.37
CA PHE A 87 2.89 8.88 -16.10
C PHE A 87 4.11 9.77 -15.83
N GLU A 88 3.87 10.84 -15.08
CA GLU A 88 4.90 11.74 -14.57
C GLU A 88 4.80 11.79 -13.04
N LEU A 89 5.93 12.00 -12.38
CA LEU A 89 5.97 12.30 -10.95
C LEU A 89 5.73 13.79 -10.73
N LEU A 90 4.99 14.12 -9.67
CA LEU A 90 4.85 15.48 -9.19
C LEU A 90 5.84 15.70 -8.05
N CYS A 91 6.79 16.62 -8.25
CA CYS A 91 7.85 16.89 -7.31
C CYS A 91 7.43 17.97 -6.29
N PRO A 92 7.96 17.95 -5.05
CA PRO A 92 7.64 18.97 -4.04
C PRO A 92 7.99 20.41 -4.43
N ASP A 93 8.93 20.59 -5.36
CA ASP A 93 9.33 21.90 -5.91
C ASP A 93 8.37 22.42 -7.00
N GLY A 94 7.30 21.68 -7.29
CA GLY A 94 6.31 21.99 -8.33
C GLY A 94 6.72 21.56 -9.74
N THR A 95 7.90 20.98 -9.91
CA THR A 95 8.34 20.40 -11.19
C THR A 95 7.74 19.03 -11.43
N ARG A 96 7.95 18.50 -12.64
CA ARG A 96 7.58 17.15 -13.03
C ARG A 96 8.81 16.38 -13.46
N ALA A 97 8.85 15.09 -13.13
CA ALA A 97 9.95 14.21 -13.48
C ALA A 97 9.46 12.88 -14.03
N ALA A 98 10.29 12.18 -14.80
CA ALA A 98 10.00 10.83 -15.24
C ALA A 98 9.88 9.87 -14.04
N VAL A 99 9.05 8.83 -14.13
CA VAL A 99 8.88 7.82 -13.06
C VAL A 99 10.21 7.16 -12.67
N THR A 100 11.17 7.09 -13.58
CA THR A 100 12.53 6.58 -13.32
C THR A 100 13.34 7.45 -12.36
N GLU A 101 13.00 8.72 -12.22
CA GLU A 101 13.71 9.72 -11.40
C GLU A 101 13.14 9.85 -9.98
N TRP A 102 12.33 8.87 -9.54
CA TRP A 102 11.69 8.86 -8.21
C TRP A 102 12.67 9.07 -7.04
N ALA A 103 13.94 8.68 -7.20
CA ALA A 103 14.95 8.87 -6.17
C ALA A 103 15.23 10.37 -5.88
N GLY A 104 15.17 11.21 -6.92
CA GLY A 104 15.32 12.67 -6.80
C GLY A 104 13.98 13.42 -6.65
N CYS A 105 12.88 12.81 -7.09
CA CYS A 105 11.54 13.39 -7.04
C CYS A 105 10.57 12.46 -6.29
N ASN A 106 10.41 12.67 -4.98
CA ASN A 106 9.47 11.97 -4.13
C ASN A 106 8.96 12.87 -2.99
N LEU A 107 7.85 12.46 -2.36
CA LEU A 107 7.26 13.19 -1.22
C LEU A 107 7.95 12.89 0.11
N GLY A 108 8.87 11.93 0.14
CA GLY A 108 9.62 11.54 1.32
C GLY A 108 9.70 10.02 1.52
N PRO A 109 10.57 9.57 2.44
CA PRO A 109 10.72 8.17 2.78
C PRO A 109 9.53 7.69 3.63
N ILE A 110 9.08 6.46 3.35
CA ILE A 110 8.04 5.78 4.14
C ILE A 110 8.69 4.61 4.88
N PRO A 111 8.44 4.44 6.19
CA PRO A 111 8.94 3.29 6.94
C PRO A 111 8.48 1.95 6.36
N PRO A 112 9.27 0.88 6.52
CA PRO A 112 8.88 -0.44 6.04
C PRO A 112 7.63 -0.95 6.76
N SER A 113 6.77 -1.65 6.03
CA SER A 113 5.64 -2.37 6.62
C SER A 113 6.14 -3.38 7.65
N THR A 114 5.62 -3.30 8.87
CA THR A 114 6.14 -4.04 10.02
C THR A 114 5.05 -4.91 10.64
N VAL A 115 5.37 -6.17 10.94
CA VAL A 115 4.48 -7.07 11.66
C VAL A 115 4.53 -6.74 13.15
N MET A 116 3.42 -6.24 13.68
CA MET A 116 3.27 -5.94 15.11
C MET A 116 2.66 -7.13 15.84
N THR A 117 3.18 -7.42 17.03
CA THR A 117 2.70 -8.54 17.86
C THR A 117 2.58 -8.11 19.31
N ARG A 118 1.88 -8.90 20.13
CA ARG A 118 1.91 -8.72 21.57
C ARG A 118 3.27 -9.16 22.12
N PRO A 119 3.81 -8.52 23.17
CA PRO A 119 5.10 -8.90 23.75
C PRO A 119 5.20 -10.39 24.11
N VAL A 120 4.11 -10.98 24.61
CA VAL A 120 4.07 -12.40 25.03
C VAL A 120 4.10 -13.39 23.85
N THR A 121 3.81 -12.97 22.63
CA THR A 121 3.78 -13.83 21.43
C THR A 121 4.92 -13.57 20.46
N VAL A 122 5.75 -12.54 20.69
CA VAL A 122 6.77 -12.08 19.74
C VAL A 122 7.74 -13.17 19.33
N THR A 123 8.27 -13.96 20.27
CA THR A 123 9.26 -15.02 19.99
C THR A 123 8.66 -16.12 19.11
N LYS A 124 7.43 -16.57 19.44
CA LYS A 124 6.75 -17.63 18.68
C LYS A 124 6.45 -17.19 17.25
N ILE A 125 5.96 -15.96 17.07
CA ILE A 125 5.63 -15.41 15.75
C ILE A 125 6.92 -15.16 14.96
N TYR A 126 7.96 -14.62 15.59
CA TYR A 126 9.27 -14.45 14.97
C TYR A 126 9.82 -15.77 14.44
N ASP A 127 9.86 -16.81 15.28
CA ASP A 127 10.36 -18.13 14.89
C ASP A 127 9.55 -18.72 13.73
N PHE A 128 8.22 -18.57 13.79
CA PHE A 128 7.33 -19.01 12.71
C PHE A 128 7.65 -18.28 11.40
N LEU A 129 7.68 -16.95 11.40
CA LEU A 129 7.95 -16.14 10.21
C LEU A 129 9.33 -16.43 9.63
N MET A 130 10.37 -16.54 10.46
CA MET A 130 11.73 -16.84 10.01
C MET A 130 11.86 -18.25 9.42
N LYS A 131 11.20 -19.25 9.99
CA LYS A 131 11.15 -20.62 9.44
C LYS A 131 10.34 -20.71 8.14
N SER A 132 9.34 -19.83 7.98
CA SER A 132 8.46 -19.79 6.81
C SER A 132 9.08 -19.08 5.60
N GLN A 133 10.28 -18.50 5.76
CA GLN A 133 11.06 -17.93 4.67
C GLN A 133 12.03 -18.97 4.11
N VAL A 134 11.78 -19.40 2.87
CA VAL A 134 12.69 -20.33 2.19
C VAL A 134 13.79 -19.55 1.50
N ARG A 135 15.03 -19.89 1.83
CA ARG A 135 16.23 -19.45 1.11
C ARG A 135 16.47 -20.41 -0.04
N GLN A 136 16.28 -19.94 -1.27
CA GLN A 136 16.67 -20.67 -2.46
C GLN A 136 17.89 -19.99 -3.10
N VAL A 137 18.88 -20.82 -3.44
CA VAL A 137 20.03 -20.40 -4.23
C VAL A 137 19.71 -20.69 -5.69
N MET A 138 19.43 -19.65 -6.49
CA MET A 138 19.33 -19.78 -7.94
C MET A 138 20.61 -19.25 -8.58
N GLY A 139 21.54 -20.15 -8.89
CA GLY A 139 22.86 -19.80 -9.42
C GLY A 139 23.71 -19.07 -8.36
N LYS A 140 24.18 -17.85 -8.67
CA LYS A 140 24.92 -16.99 -7.71
C LYS A 140 24.03 -16.03 -6.92
N LYS A 141 22.70 -16.06 -7.14
CA LYS A 141 21.76 -15.12 -6.51
C LYS A 141 20.96 -15.82 -5.42
N LEU A 142 21.00 -15.25 -4.22
CA LEU A 142 20.10 -15.64 -3.13
C LEU A 142 18.72 -15.05 -3.41
N VAL A 143 17.71 -15.92 -3.45
CA VAL A 143 16.31 -15.53 -3.60
C VAL A 143 15.56 -16.01 -2.36
N TYR A 144 14.84 -15.09 -1.75
CA TYR A 144 13.96 -15.38 -0.62
C TYR A 144 12.54 -15.52 -1.15
N HIS A 145 11.89 -16.62 -0.78
CA HIS A 145 10.47 -16.80 -1.00
C HIS A 145 9.78 -16.73 0.37
N LEU A 146 9.02 -15.67 0.61
CA LEU A 146 8.09 -15.62 1.74
C LEU A 146 6.99 -16.65 1.52
N LEU A 147 6.77 -17.51 2.51
CA LEU A 147 5.74 -18.56 2.48
C LEU A 147 5.89 -19.40 1.21
N CYS A 148 6.99 -20.15 1.10
CA CYS A 148 7.18 -21.05 -0.02
C CYS A 148 6.49 -22.38 0.29
N ALA A 149 5.50 -22.72 -0.54
CA ALA A 149 4.94 -24.05 -0.64
C ALA A 149 6.06 -25.07 -0.97
N THR A 150 6.43 -25.94 -0.03
CA THR A 150 6.89 -27.28 -0.38
C THR A 150 5.67 -28.09 -0.84
N SER A 151 5.87 -29.20 -1.55
CA SER A 151 4.81 -30.02 -2.17
C SER A 151 3.69 -30.52 -1.25
N GLU A 152 3.75 -30.24 0.05
CA GLU A 152 2.77 -30.62 1.06
C GLU A 152 2.03 -29.43 1.72
N ASN A 153 2.33 -28.16 1.40
CA ASN A 153 1.62 -27.01 2.00
C ASN A 153 1.32 -25.88 0.99
N LEU A 154 0.08 -25.39 1.02
CA LEU A 154 -0.64 -24.79 -0.11
C LEU A 154 -0.51 -23.25 -0.29
N PHE A 155 0.46 -22.57 0.33
CA PHE A 155 0.44 -21.10 0.36
C PHE A 155 1.65 -20.51 -0.39
N ASN A 156 1.38 -19.79 -1.47
CA ASN A 156 2.35 -18.93 -2.16
C ASN A 156 1.69 -17.57 -2.35
N ILE A 157 2.27 -16.51 -1.75
CA ILE A 157 1.72 -15.14 -1.83
C ILE A 157 1.61 -14.66 -3.29
N LYS A 158 2.50 -15.13 -4.18
CA LYS A 158 2.45 -14.78 -5.61
C LYS A 158 1.26 -15.40 -6.36
N SER A 159 0.62 -16.44 -5.82
CA SER A 159 -0.56 -17.04 -6.45
C SER A 159 -1.76 -16.10 -6.47
N PHE A 160 -1.81 -15.11 -5.56
CA PHE A 160 -2.93 -14.15 -5.47
C PHE A 160 -2.87 -13.06 -6.55
N ILE A 161 -1.68 -12.75 -7.07
CA ILE A 161 -1.50 -11.82 -8.20
C ILE A 161 -2.27 -12.34 -9.44
N LEU A 162 -2.27 -13.66 -9.67
CA LEU A 162 -3.02 -14.30 -10.76
C LEU A 162 -4.55 -14.16 -10.59
N LEU A 163 -5.02 -13.91 -9.37
CA LEU A 163 -6.42 -13.68 -9.04
C LEU A 163 -6.78 -12.19 -8.98
N ASN A 164 -5.91 -11.28 -9.45
CA ASN A 164 -6.07 -9.83 -9.33
C ASN A 164 -6.20 -9.32 -7.89
N ILE A 165 -5.67 -10.07 -6.92
CA ILE A 165 -5.60 -9.69 -5.51
C ILE A 165 -4.15 -9.30 -5.23
N TYR A 166 -3.94 -8.05 -4.82
CA TYR A 166 -2.61 -7.47 -4.58
C TYR A 166 -2.39 -7.23 -3.10
N ASP A 167 -1.12 -7.25 -2.68
CA ASP A 167 -0.68 -6.91 -1.31
C ASP A 167 -1.42 -7.68 -0.19
N LEU A 168 -1.78 -8.95 -0.44
CA LEU A 168 -2.48 -9.78 0.55
C LEU A 168 -1.52 -10.24 1.66
N LEU A 169 -1.80 -9.79 2.89
CA LEU A 169 -0.97 -9.96 4.11
C LEU A 169 0.39 -9.23 4.06
N PHE A 170 1.12 -9.37 2.96
CA PHE A 170 2.40 -8.71 2.69
C PHE A 170 2.36 -8.06 1.32
N LYS A 171 3.14 -7.00 1.12
CA LYS A 171 3.28 -6.37 -0.19
C LYS A 171 3.85 -7.36 -1.20
N ASP A 172 3.38 -7.31 -2.44
CA ASP A 172 3.85 -8.22 -3.50
C ASP A 172 5.34 -7.99 -3.85
N THR A 173 5.85 -6.80 -3.53
CA THR A 173 7.26 -6.41 -3.69
C THR A 173 8.16 -6.84 -2.53
N THR A 174 7.60 -7.42 -1.46
CA THR A 174 8.35 -7.90 -0.30
C THR A 174 9.32 -9.00 -0.72
N GLN A 175 10.61 -8.78 -0.46
CA GLN A 175 11.65 -9.77 -0.79
C GLN A 175 11.88 -10.74 0.37
N TYR A 176 12.02 -10.22 1.58
CA TYR A 176 12.28 -10.98 2.80
C TYR A 176 11.82 -10.18 4.03
N LEU A 177 11.65 -10.87 5.15
CA LEU A 177 11.40 -10.30 6.47
C LEU A 177 12.70 -10.24 7.26
N VAL A 178 12.89 -9.12 7.96
CA VAL A 178 14.03 -8.88 8.85
C VAL A 178 13.53 -8.86 10.28
N GLY A 179 14.30 -9.43 11.21
CA GLY A 179 14.00 -9.40 12.63
C GLY A 179 14.13 -8.00 13.21
N ALA A 180 13.02 -7.44 13.70
CA ALA A 180 12.98 -6.13 14.36
C ALA A 180 12.47 -6.22 15.82
N SER A 181 12.44 -7.41 16.41
CA SER A 181 11.89 -7.65 17.76
C SER A 181 12.63 -6.93 18.90
N HIS A 182 13.86 -6.50 18.66
CA HIS A 182 14.68 -5.75 19.61
C HIS A 182 14.46 -4.22 19.51
N MET A 183 13.71 -3.75 18.51
CA MET A 183 13.49 -2.34 18.24
C MET A 183 12.11 -1.91 18.74
N SER A 184 12.03 -0.68 19.26
CA SER A 184 10.77 0.00 19.53
C SER A 184 10.10 0.49 18.25
N TYR A 185 8.79 0.76 18.29
CA TYR A 185 8.08 1.29 17.14
C TYR A 185 8.63 2.66 16.69
N GLN A 186 9.15 3.48 17.61
CA GLN A 186 9.77 4.77 17.28
C GLN A 186 11.09 4.58 16.52
N GLU A 187 11.90 3.60 16.90
CA GLU A 187 13.14 3.26 16.19
C GLU A 187 12.86 2.67 14.80
N ILE A 188 11.80 1.86 14.67
CA ILE A 188 11.39 1.28 13.39
C ILE A 188 10.88 2.36 12.42
N LEU A 189 10.08 3.30 12.91
CA LEU A 189 9.56 4.41 12.10
C LEU A 189 10.65 5.45 11.78
N GLY A 190 11.61 5.62 12.69
CA GLY A 190 12.59 6.70 12.66
C GLY A 190 12.01 8.01 13.19
N VAL A 191 12.85 8.77 13.89
CA VAL A 191 12.47 10.03 14.56
C VAL A 191 11.79 11.03 13.60
N PRO A 192 12.30 11.29 12.37
CA PRO A 192 11.70 12.28 11.49
C PRO A 192 10.26 11.93 11.08
N PHE A 193 10.02 10.66 10.75
CA PHE A 193 8.68 10.20 10.37
C PHE A 193 7.74 10.19 11.58
N PHE A 194 8.24 9.77 12.74
CA PHE A 194 7.44 9.75 13.98
C PHE A 194 6.94 11.16 14.34
N GLN A 195 7.81 12.17 14.29
CA GLN A 195 7.45 13.57 14.55
C GLN A 195 6.43 14.10 13.52
N LEU A 196 6.61 13.77 12.25
CA LEU A 196 5.65 14.14 11.20
C LEU A 196 4.28 13.51 11.48
N ALA A 197 4.24 12.21 11.77
CA ALA A 197 3.02 11.50 12.09
C ALA A 197 2.33 12.09 13.32
N GLU A 198 3.07 12.36 14.39
CA GLU A 198 2.55 12.98 15.62
C GLU A 198 1.97 14.37 15.34
N SER A 199 2.63 15.21 14.53
CA SER A 199 2.09 16.50 14.12
C SER A 199 0.75 16.38 13.38
N VAL A 200 0.61 15.36 12.53
CA VAL A 200 -0.65 15.13 11.80
C VAL A 200 -1.72 14.61 12.76
N PHE A 201 -1.39 13.66 13.63
CA PHE A 201 -2.35 13.08 14.59
C PHE A 201 -2.77 14.07 15.67
N ASN A 202 -1.92 15.00 16.10
CA ASN A 202 -2.31 16.08 17.00
C ASN A 202 -3.38 16.99 16.39
N CYS A 203 -3.38 17.15 15.06
CA CYS A 203 -4.39 17.89 14.33
C CYS A 203 -5.65 17.05 14.02
N THR A 204 -5.63 15.75 14.29
CA THR A 204 -6.71 14.83 13.90
C THR A 204 -6.97 13.78 14.97
N PRO A 205 -8.12 13.81 15.67
CA PRO A 205 -8.46 12.74 16.60
C PRO A 205 -8.47 11.39 15.87
N ALA A 206 -7.89 10.36 16.48
CA ALA A 206 -8.04 9.00 16.00
C ALA A 206 -9.54 8.63 16.00
N GLY A 207 -10.00 7.98 14.93
CA GLY A 207 -11.35 7.43 14.85
C GLY A 207 -11.72 6.64 16.09
N LYS A 208 -12.96 6.76 16.56
CA LYS A 208 -13.49 5.80 17.55
C LYS A 208 -13.40 4.42 16.91
N VAL A 209 -12.62 3.55 17.54
CA VAL A 209 -12.58 2.10 17.25
C VAL A 209 -13.94 1.49 17.56
#